data_AF-A0A8H7XRI5-F1
#
_entry.id   AF-A0A8H7XRI5-F1
#
_cell.length_a   1.000
_cell.length_b   1.000
_cell.length_c   1.000
_cell.angle_alpha   90.00
_cell.angle_beta   90.00
_cell.angle_gamma   90.00
#
_symmetry.space_group_name_H-M   'P 1'
#
loop_
_entity.id
_entity.type
_entity.pdbx_description
1 polymer ?
#
loop_
_entity_poly.entity_id
_entity_poly.type
_entity_poly.pdbx_seq_one_letter_code
_entity_poly.pdbx_strand_id
1 'polypeptide(L)'
;MAERLRRQFMESQPDWFPTQQDPRFGPPAKYPIFHTFRNRIECSKAGIHAPTVAGIAGTVKDGAFSICVSGGYRDDKDEGDFIIYTGTGGQGDNNFGTGNGKQVEDQSFTHPDNAALLRSFETKRPVRVVRGFKPNSVYAPAQG
;
A
#
# COMPACT_ATOMS: atom_id res chain seq x y z
N MET A 1 -7.80 6.50 -17.79
CA MET A 1 -8.01 5.07 -17.52
C MET A 1 -8.46 4.84 -16.07
N ALA A 2 -7.72 5.34 -15.08
CA ALA A 2 -8.07 5.25 -13.65
C ALA A 2 -9.51 5.72 -13.31
N GLU A 3 -9.97 6.84 -13.87
CA GLU A 3 -11.34 7.34 -13.63
C GLU A 3 -12.44 6.42 -14.22
N ARG A 4 -12.15 5.70 -15.30
CA ARG A 4 -13.08 4.73 -15.89
C ARG A 4 -13.21 3.48 -15.01
N LEU A 5 -12.06 2.97 -14.53
CA LEU A 5 -12.01 1.85 -13.59
C LEU A 5 -12.72 2.22 -12.28
N ARG A 6 -12.54 3.45 -11.80
CA ARG A 6 -13.28 3.99 -10.65
C ARG A 6 -14.78 3.88 -10.80
N ARG A 7 -15.33 4.32 -11.94
CA ARG A 7 -16.78 4.26 -12.20
C ARG A 7 -17.28 2.81 -12.20
N GLN A 8 -16.62 1.93 -12.95
CA GLN A 8 -17.00 0.51 -13.02
C GLN A 8 -16.96 -0.18 -11.64
N PHE A 9 -15.99 0.17 -10.81
CA PHE A 9 -15.85 -0.39 -9.46
C PHE A 9 -16.92 0.13 -8.49
N MET A 10 -17.29 1.41 -8.58
CA MET A 10 -18.34 1.97 -7.72
C MET A 10 -19.74 1.44 -8.04
N GLU A 11 -19.97 1.06 -9.31
CA GLU A 11 -21.24 0.51 -9.79
C GLU A 11 -21.47 -0.94 -9.33
N SER A 12 -20.42 -1.73 -9.08
CA SER A 12 -20.55 -3.16 -8.76
C SER A 12 -20.73 -3.49 -7.27
N GLN A 13 -20.62 -2.50 -6.36
CA GLN A 13 -20.71 -2.62 -4.87
C GLN A 13 -20.41 -4.03 -4.36
N PRO A 14 -19.18 -4.50 -4.53
CA PRO A 14 -18.94 -5.92 -4.38
C PRO A 14 -18.84 -6.33 -2.90
N ASP A 15 -19.42 -7.49 -2.60
CA ASP A 15 -19.70 -8.06 -1.27
C ASP A 15 -18.49 -8.69 -0.57
N TRP A 16 -17.28 -8.53 -1.12
CA TRP A 16 -16.05 -9.11 -0.59
C TRP A 16 -15.47 -8.40 0.63
N PHE A 17 -16.15 -7.37 1.16
CA PHE A 17 -15.75 -6.81 2.44
C PHE A 17 -16.31 -7.67 3.57
N PRO A 18 -15.48 -8.48 4.27
CA PRO A 18 -15.95 -9.13 5.47
C PRO A 18 -16.45 -8.07 6.45
N THR A 19 -17.52 -8.38 7.19
CA THR A 19 -18.10 -7.51 8.21
C THR A 19 -16.99 -6.96 9.11
N GLN A 20 -16.83 -5.63 9.13
CA GLN A 20 -15.65 -4.99 9.70
C GLN A 20 -15.60 -5.19 11.22
N GLN A 21 -14.69 -6.06 11.69
CA GLN A 21 -14.45 -6.28 13.13
C GLN A 21 -13.33 -5.40 13.69
N ASP A 22 -12.39 -4.96 12.85
CA ASP A 22 -11.24 -4.13 13.23
C ASP A 22 -11.12 -2.94 12.27
N PRO A 23 -11.29 -1.69 12.73
CA PRO A 23 -11.31 -0.50 11.88
C PRO A 23 -9.95 -0.21 11.22
N ARG A 24 -8.87 -0.87 11.67
CA ARG A 24 -7.55 -0.75 11.02
C ARG A 24 -7.48 -1.46 9.69
N PHE A 25 -8.39 -2.40 9.42
CA PHE A 25 -8.44 -3.22 8.21
C PHE A 25 -9.67 -2.90 7.37
N GLY A 26 -9.54 -3.14 6.06
CA GLY A 26 -10.62 -2.90 5.11
C GLY A 26 -10.87 -1.40 4.86
N PRO A 27 -12.04 -1.04 4.33
CA PRO A 27 -12.37 0.32 3.93
C PRO A 27 -12.36 1.28 5.11
N PRO A 28 -11.79 2.47 4.94
CA PRO A 28 -11.98 3.56 5.89
C PRO A 28 -13.40 4.10 5.74
N ALA A 29 -14.18 4.16 6.83
CA ALA A 29 -15.57 4.65 6.80
C ALA A 29 -15.71 6.07 6.23
N LYS A 30 -14.67 6.91 6.37
CA LYS A 30 -14.69 8.33 6.01
C LYS A 30 -14.32 8.62 4.55
N TYR A 31 -13.56 7.74 3.90
CA TYR A 31 -12.99 8.04 2.58
C TYR A 31 -13.40 6.99 1.56
N PRO A 32 -14.08 7.38 0.46
CA PRO A 32 -14.43 6.43 -0.58
C PRO A 32 -13.18 5.91 -1.30
N ILE A 33 -13.31 4.75 -1.94
CA ILE A 33 -12.28 4.21 -2.82
C ILE A 33 -11.98 5.26 -3.91
N PHE A 34 -10.71 5.37 -4.29
CA PHE A 34 -10.17 6.40 -5.20
C PHE A 34 -10.18 7.83 -4.66
N HIS A 35 -10.41 8.05 -3.36
CA HIS A 35 -10.10 9.35 -2.77
C HIS A 35 -8.61 9.68 -2.95
N THR A 36 -8.32 10.91 -3.36
CA THR A 36 -6.95 11.39 -3.61
C THR A 36 -6.50 12.28 -2.47
N PHE A 37 -5.25 12.09 -2.03
CA PHE A 37 -4.58 12.97 -1.06
C PHE A 37 -3.50 13.78 -1.78
N ARG A 38 -3.20 14.98 -1.30
CA ARG A 38 -2.16 15.83 -1.90
C ARG A 38 -0.76 15.28 -1.70
N ASN A 39 -0.54 14.57 -0.59
CA ASN A 39 0.74 13.98 -0.22
C ASN A 39 0.58 12.92 0.88
N ARG A 40 1.71 12.27 1.22
CA ARG A 40 1.81 11.25 2.28
C ARG A 40 1.42 11.76 3.68
N ILE A 41 1.64 13.04 3.98
CA ILE A 41 1.29 13.61 5.30
C ILE A 41 -0.23 13.71 5.44
N GLU A 42 -0.93 14.15 4.40
CA GLU A 42 -2.39 14.22 4.40
C GLU A 42 -3.02 12.82 4.47
N CYS A 43 -2.50 11.87 3.67
CA CYS A 43 -2.91 10.46 3.72
C CYS A 43 -2.70 9.83 5.13
N SER A 44 -1.61 10.19 5.79
CA SER A 44 -1.32 9.78 7.18
C SER A 44 -2.30 10.40 8.17
N LYS A 45 -2.53 11.71 8.11
CA LYS A 45 -3.50 12.40 8.98
C LYS A 45 -4.94 11.89 8.78
N ALA A 46 -5.26 11.42 7.58
CA ALA A 46 -6.52 10.78 7.26
C ALA A 46 -6.67 9.35 7.82
N GLY A 47 -5.59 8.75 8.34
CA GLY A 47 -5.58 7.40 8.89
C GLY A 47 -5.60 6.29 7.83
N ILE A 48 -5.38 6.62 6.55
CA ILE A 48 -5.41 5.63 5.46
C ILE A 48 -4.13 4.81 5.45
N HIS A 49 -2.99 5.50 5.55
CA HIS A 49 -1.64 4.93 5.61
C HIS A 49 -0.78 5.78 6.55
N ALA A 50 -0.60 5.32 7.78
CA ALA A 50 -0.01 6.12 8.87
C ALA A 50 1.47 6.53 8.67
N PRO A 51 2.36 5.69 8.09
CA PRO A 51 3.72 6.13 7.81
C PRO A 51 3.74 7.22 6.74
N THR A 52 4.60 8.22 6.89
CA THR A 52 4.80 9.26 5.86
C THR A 52 5.90 8.89 4.87
N VAL A 53 6.76 7.94 5.21
CA VAL A 53 7.88 7.47 4.37
C VAL A 53 7.70 6.00 4.01
N ALA A 54 7.69 5.10 5.01
CA ALA A 54 7.65 3.66 4.79
C ALA A 54 6.50 3.21 3.88
N GLY A 55 6.78 2.26 3.00
CA GLY A 55 5.82 1.73 2.03
C GLY A 55 4.76 0.84 2.66
N ILE A 56 5.03 0.20 3.79
CA ILE A 56 4.13 -0.73 4.47
C ILE A 56 3.72 -0.12 5.82
N ALA A 57 2.45 -0.26 6.20
CA ALA A 57 1.96 0.08 7.53
C ALA A 57 1.35 -1.17 8.16
N GLY A 58 1.84 -1.56 9.34
CA GLY A 58 1.36 -2.76 10.01
C GLY A 58 2.09 -3.07 11.30
N THR A 59 1.73 -4.20 11.91
CA THR A 59 2.49 -4.79 13.01
C THR A 59 2.69 -6.28 12.75
N VAL A 60 3.77 -6.85 13.29
CA VAL A 60 4.03 -8.30 13.22
C VAL A 60 2.88 -9.11 13.83
N LYS A 61 2.24 -8.57 14.87
CA LYS A 61 1.15 -9.22 15.60
C LYS A 61 -0.16 -9.22 14.81
N ASP A 62 -0.54 -8.08 14.24
CA ASP A 62 -1.88 -7.90 13.68
C ASP A 62 -1.92 -8.12 12.16
N GLY A 63 -0.81 -7.85 11.46
CA GLY A 63 -0.73 -7.81 10.01
C GLY A 63 -0.54 -6.39 9.45
N ALA A 64 -0.37 -6.32 8.13
CA ALA A 64 -0.34 -5.08 7.36
C ALA A 64 -1.76 -4.50 7.18
N PHE A 65 -1.89 -3.22 7.50
CA PHE A 65 -3.12 -2.43 7.36
C PHE A 65 -3.22 -1.78 5.98
N SER A 66 -2.09 -1.30 5.46
CA SER A 66 -2.01 -0.62 4.16
C SER A 66 -0.61 -0.67 3.56
N ILE A 67 -0.54 -0.52 2.23
CA ILE A 67 0.69 -0.33 1.47
C ILE A 67 0.60 0.92 0.58
N CYS A 68 1.75 1.49 0.26
CA CYS A 68 1.91 2.61 -0.64
C CYS A 68 2.75 2.21 -1.86
N VAL A 69 2.09 2.10 -3.01
CA VAL A 69 2.70 1.80 -4.30
C VAL A 69 3.12 3.13 -4.92
N SER A 70 4.39 3.49 -4.71
CA SER A 70 4.93 4.78 -5.13
C SER A 70 6.22 4.63 -5.94
N GLY A 71 6.45 3.47 -6.56
CA GLY A 71 7.65 3.19 -7.35
C GLY A 71 8.92 3.37 -6.54
N GLY A 72 8.93 2.86 -5.31
CA GLY A 72 10.11 2.84 -4.46
C GLY A 72 11.07 1.74 -4.90
N TYR A 73 10.56 0.62 -5.39
CA TYR A 73 11.36 -0.51 -5.84
C TYR A 73 11.24 -0.69 -7.34
N ARG A 74 12.35 -1.03 -8.00
CA ARG A 74 12.38 -1.28 -9.46
C ARG A 74 11.54 -2.49 -9.85
N ASP A 75 11.42 -3.44 -8.93
CA ASP A 75 10.79 -4.74 -9.18
C ASP A 75 9.27 -4.70 -8.98
N ASP A 76 8.72 -3.57 -8.52
CA ASP A 76 7.27 -3.38 -8.43
C ASP A 76 6.61 -3.43 -9.82
N LYS A 77 5.52 -4.19 -9.94
CA LYS A 77 4.66 -4.21 -11.13
C LYS A 77 3.22 -3.94 -10.73
N ASP A 78 2.62 -2.90 -11.30
CA ASP A 78 1.22 -2.52 -11.06
C ASP A 78 0.40 -2.82 -12.30
N GLU A 79 -0.47 -3.82 -12.20
CA GLU A 79 -1.29 -4.35 -13.29
C GLU A 79 -2.79 -4.03 -13.04
N GLY A 80 -3.05 -3.03 -12.19
CA GLY A 80 -4.39 -2.55 -11.87
C GLY A 80 -5.06 -3.38 -10.80
N ASP A 81 -5.59 -4.55 -11.18
CA ASP A 81 -6.31 -5.44 -10.26
C ASP A 81 -5.36 -6.28 -9.41
N PHE A 82 -4.12 -6.47 -9.89
CA PHE A 82 -3.06 -7.17 -9.18
C PHE A 82 -1.78 -6.34 -9.16
N ILE A 83 -1.03 -6.49 -8.06
CA ILE A 83 0.23 -5.77 -7.85
C ILE A 83 1.25 -6.78 -7.35
N ILE A 84 2.38 -6.83 -8.05
CA ILE A 84 3.59 -7.48 -7.55
C ILE A 84 4.34 -6.41 -6.77
N TYR A 85 4.33 -6.54 -5.45
CA TYR A 85 4.85 -5.55 -4.53
C TYR A 85 6.11 -6.07 -3.84
N THR A 86 7.18 -5.27 -3.85
CA THR A 86 8.46 -5.63 -3.26
C THR A 86 8.46 -5.34 -1.76
N GLY A 87 9.04 -6.25 -0.97
CA GLY A 87 9.27 -6.04 0.46
C GLY A 87 10.24 -4.88 0.72
N THR A 88 10.44 -4.57 1.99
CA THR A 88 11.39 -3.55 2.44
C THR A 88 12.64 -4.17 3.07
N GLY A 89 13.71 -3.38 3.19
CA GLY A 89 15.02 -3.80 3.65
C GLY A 89 15.95 -4.13 2.48
N GLY A 90 17.15 -4.61 2.79
CA GLY A 90 18.13 -4.92 1.75
C GLY A 90 19.01 -3.74 1.32
N GLN A 91 18.67 -2.52 1.74
CA GLN A 91 19.25 -1.28 1.21
C GLN A 91 20.28 -0.65 2.14
N GLY A 92 21.39 -0.19 1.57
CA GLY A 92 22.39 0.56 2.32
C GLY A 92 21.87 1.88 2.89
N ASP A 93 22.50 2.35 3.97
CA ASP A 93 22.12 3.48 4.83
C ASP A 93 21.94 4.85 4.13
N ASN A 94 22.24 4.96 2.83
CA ASN A 94 22.17 6.24 2.13
C ASN A 94 20.74 6.68 1.76
N ASN A 95 19.71 5.85 1.97
CA ASN A 95 18.32 6.16 1.57
C ASN A 95 17.22 5.54 2.47
N PHE A 96 17.43 5.54 3.80
CA PHE A 96 16.55 4.96 4.81
C PHE A 96 15.05 5.06 4.49
N GLY A 97 14.40 3.91 4.27
CA GLY A 97 12.95 3.78 4.15
C GLY A 97 12.31 4.32 2.86
N THR A 98 13.09 4.87 1.93
CA THR A 98 12.56 5.45 0.68
C THR A 98 12.43 4.45 -0.47
N GLY A 99 13.04 3.26 -0.35
CA GLY A 99 13.13 2.27 -1.42
C GLY A 99 14.16 2.62 -2.51
N ASN A 100 14.76 3.82 -2.49
CA ASN A 100 15.67 4.27 -3.54
C ASN A 100 17.15 3.94 -3.23
N GLY A 101 17.44 3.18 -2.17
CA GLY A 101 18.80 2.77 -1.82
C GLY A 101 19.31 1.65 -2.74
N LYS A 102 20.64 1.54 -2.85
CA LYS A 102 21.24 0.39 -3.52
C LYS A 102 20.96 -0.85 -2.68
N GLN A 103 20.44 -1.91 -3.30
CA GLN A 103 20.35 -3.23 -2.66
C GLN A 103 21.75 -3.79 -2.43
N VAL A 104 22.04 -4.15 -1.18
CA VAL A 104 23.34 -4.63 -0.68
C VAL A 104 23.24 -5.93 0.10
N GLU A 105 22.03 -6.35 0.50
CA GLU A 105 21.77 -7.60 1.20
C GLU A 105 20.39 -8.16 0.80
N ASP A 106 20.15 -9.43 1.10
CA ASP A 106 18.87 -10.09 0.84
C ASP A 106 17.77 -9.58 1.79
N GLN A 107 16.56 -9.39 1.26
CA GLN A 107 15.40 -9.08 2.09
C GLN A 107 14.93 -10.31 2.87
N SER A 108 14.34 -10.07 4.04
CA SER A 108 13.90 -11.14 4.95
C SER A 108 12.52 -10.85 5.56
N PHE A 109 11.77 -11.92 5.84
CA PHE A 109 10.56 -11.87 6.67
C PHE A 109 10.84 -11.65 8.16
N THR A 110 12.11 -11.63 8.58
CA THR A 110 12.47 -11.14 9.92
C THR A 110 12.33 -9.62 10.02
N HIS A 111 12.28 -8.89 8.89
CA HIS A 111 11.98 -7.47 8.89
C HIS A 111 10.51 -7.24 9.30
N PRO A 112 10.21 -6.37 10.29
CA PRO A 112 8.86 -6.22 10.84
C PRO A 112 7.76 -5.93 9.82
N ASP A 113 8.04 -5.06 8.85
CA ASP A 113 7.09 -4.71 7.80
C ASP A 113 6.79 -5.87 6.84
N ASN A 114 7.80 -6.67 6.49
CA ASN A 114 7.62 -7.85 5.64
C ASN A 114 6.85 -8.94 6.41
N ALA A 115 7.17 -9.12 7.70
CA ALA A 115 6.41 -10.01 8.58
C ALA A 115 4.94 -9.59 8.70
N ALA A 116 4.64 -8.29 8.73
CA ALA A 116 3.28 -7.79 8.76
C ALA A 116 2.50 -8.14 7.48
N LEU A 117 3.13 -8.04 6.30
CA LEU A 117 2.52 -8.50 5.04
C LEU A 117 2.25 -10.00 5.05
N LEU A 118 3.23 -10.80 5.48
CA LEU A 118 3.08 -12.25 5.62
C LEU A 118 1.91 -12.59 6.55
N ARG A 119 1.82 -11.90 7.70
CA ARG A 119 0.74 -12.09 8.66
C ARG A 119 -0.64 -11.77 8.07
N SER A 120 -0.78 -10.72 7.25
CA SER A 120 -2.04 -10.43 6.56
C SER A 120 -2.41 -11.51 5.54
N PHE A 121 -1.42 -12.06 4.84
CA PHE A 121 -1.63 -13.19 3.91
C PHE A 121 -2.12 -14.46 4.63
N GLU A 122 -1.51 -14.80 5.77
CA GLU A 122 -1.87 -15.96 6.60
C GLU A 122 -3.27 -15.81 7.18
N THR A 123 -3.58 -14.61 7.68
CA THR A 123 -4.86 -14.32 8.36
C THR A 123 -5.97 -13.87 7.41
N LYS A 124 -5.70 -13.78 6.10
CA LYS A 124 -6.63 -13.29 5.07
C LYS A 124 -7.21 -11.91 5.38
N ARG A 125 -6.42 -11.06 6.05
CA ARG A 125 -6.85 -9.70 6.39
C ARG A 125 -6.62 -8.77 5.21
N PRO A 126 -7.61 -7.91 4.88
CA PRO A 126 -7.50 -7.02 3.72
C PRO A 126 -6.48 -5.91 3.96
N VAL A 127 -5.70 -5.60 2.93
CA VAL A 127 -4.68 -4.54 2.95
C VAL A 127 -5.12 -3.42 2.03
N ARG A 128 -5.20 -2.18 2.54
CA ARG A 128 -5.50 -1.02 1.69
C ARG A 128 -4.32 -0.69 0.78
N VAL A 129 -4.60 -0.27 -0.44
CA VAL A 129 -3.57 0.18 -1.39
C VAL A 129 -3.70 1.68 -1.63
N VAL A 130 -2.61 2.41 -1.47
CA VAL A 130 -2.48 3.82 -1.85
C VAL A 130 -1.50 3.90 -3.02
N ARG A 131 -1.94 4.40 -4.18
CA ARG A 131 -1.08 4.64 -5.34
C ARG A 131 -0.57 6.07 -5.33
N GLY A 132 0.74 6.26 -5.43
CA GLY A 132 1.38 7.57 -5.63
C GLY A 132 1.58 7.89 -7.12
N PHE A 133 1.73 9.17 -7.46
CA PHE A 133 1.73 9.68 -8.84
C PHE A 133 2.87 9.23 -9.77
N LYS A 134 3.80 8.37 -9.33
CA LYS A 134 5.02 8.10 -10.10
C LYS A 134 4.72 7.48 -11.48
N PRO A 135 5.45 7.88 -12.54
CA PRO A 135 5.05 7.70 -13.94
C PRO A 135 5.11 6.26 -14.47
N ASN A 136 5.58 5.29 -13.67
CA ASN A 136 5.87 3.93 -14.13
C ASN A 136 4.63 3.01 -14.12
N SER A 137 3.43 3.54 -13.83
CA SER A 137 2.17 2.80 -13.86
C SER A 137 1.07 3.64 -14.51
N VAL A 138 0.32 3.03 -15.44
CA VAL A 138 -0.87 3.65 -16.05
C VAL A 138 -2.05 3.78 -15.08
N TYR A 139 -1.94 3.13 -13.92
CA TYR A 139 -2.91 3.15 -12.83
C TYR A 139 -2.56 4.16 -11.73
N ALA A 140 -1.35 4.74 -11.80
CA ALA A 140 -0.97 5.83 -10.92
C ALA A 140 -1.84 7.08 -11.17
N PRO A 141 -2.16 7.87 -10.14
CA PRO A 141 -2.83 9.14 -10.32
C PRO A 141 -1.91 10.14 -11.03
N ALA A 142 -2.48 11.17 -11.65
CA ALA A 142 -1.70 12.23 -12.29
C ALA A 142 -0.93 13.11 -11.27
N GLN A 143 -1.37 13.11 -10.01
CA GLN A 143 -0.81 13.89 -8.90
C GLN A 143 -1.14 13.22 -7.56
N GLY A 144 -0.36 13.55 -6.52
CA GLY A 144 -0.57 13.07 -5.14
C GLY A 144 0.44 12.03 -4.65
#